data_AF-A0A3N7GBG3-F1
#
_entry.id   AF-A0A3N7GBG3-F1
#
_cell.length_a   1.000
_cell.length_b   1.000
_cell.length_c   1.000
_cell.angle_alpha   90.00
_cell.angle_beta   90.00
_cell.angle_gamma   90.00
#
_symmetry.space_group_name_H-M   'P 1'
#
loop_
_entity.id
_entity.type
_entity.pdbx_description
1 polymer ?
#
loop_
_entity_poly.entity_id
_entity_poly.type
_entity_poly.pdbx_seq_one_letter_code
_entity_poly.pdbx_strand_id
1 'polypeptide(L)'
;MGAAPALAVEESQIIALFRRHQELVDQAEAYGSGTTALDDEDADEIMDRLFYNEIFQIKDEIMATPCQTPREFAAKVIVATCRGEVIPDWDEGELFKEARALVA
;
A
#
# COMPACT_ATOMS: atom_id res chain seq x y z
N MET A 1 -9.05 -40.02 10.91
CA MET A 1 -8.44 -38.67 11.04
C MET A 1 -9.08 -37.78 9.98
N GLY A 2 -10.11 -37.02 10.36
CA GLY A 2 -10.71 -36.02 9.47
C GLY A 2 -9.86 -34.77 9.51
N ALA A 3 -9.42 -34.29 8.35
CA ALA A 3 -8.81 -32.96 8.23
C ALA A 3 -9.90 -31.93 8.56
N ALA A 4 -9.65 -31.09 9.56
CA ALA A 4 -10.51 -29.95 9.84
C ALA A 4 -10.49 -29.01 8.63
N PRO A 5 -11.64 -28.48 8.19
CA PRO A 5 -11.66 -27.50 7.12
C PRO A 5 -10.87 -26.27 7.56
N ALA A 6 -9.90 -25.86 6.76
CA ALA A 6 -9.21 -24.59 6.95
C ALA A 6 -10.27 -23.50 6.93
N LEU A 7 -10.51 -22.86 8.07
CA LEU A 7 -11.39 -21.70 8.17
C LEU A 7 -10.86 -20.67 7.17
N ALA A 8 -11.68 -20.32 6.19
CA ALA A 8 -11.38 -19.22 5.28
C ALA A 8 -11.19 -17.98 6.16
N VAL A 9 -9.95 -17.50 6.27
CA VAL A 9 -9.67 -16.24 6.95
C VAL A 9 -10.34 -15.17 6.11
N GLU A 10 -11.44 -14.58 6.59
CA GLU A 10 -12.01 -13.41 5.93
C GLU A 10 -10.89 -12.37 5.79
N GLU A 11 -10.65 -11.98 4.54
CA GLU A 11 -9.60 -11.04 4.22
C GLU A 11 -9.97 -9.67 4.77
N SER A 12 -9.10 -9.10 5.59
CA SER A 12 -9.33 -7.76 6.12
C SER A 12 -9.20 -6.71 5.02
N GLN A 13 -9.94 -5.62 5.20
CA GLN A 13 -9.97 -4.50 4.25
C GLN A 13 -8.56 -3.97 3.95
N ILE A 14 -7.67 -3.87 4.95
CA ILE A 14 -6.28 -3.44 4.77
C ILE A 14 -5.55 -4.35 3.79
N ILE A 15 -5.76 -5.66 3.85
CA ILE A 15 -5.07 -6.62 2.98
C ILE A 15 -5.64 -6.59 1.56
N ALA A 16 -6.95 -6.44 1.41
CA ALA A 16 -7.57 -6.27 0.09
C ALA A 16 -7.07 -4.98 -0.60
N LEU A 17 -7.06 -3.86 0.12
CA LEU A 17 -6.52 -2.59 -0.34
C LEU A 17 -5.02 -2.68 -0.65
N PHE A 18 -4.24 -3.33 0.22
CA PHE A 18 -2.81 -3.53 0.01
C PHE A 18 -2.52 -4.27 -1.30
N ARG A 19 -3.26 -5.33 -1.61
CA ARG A 19 -3.11 -6.06 -2.87
C ARG A 19 -3.37 -5.16 -4.07
N ARG A 20 -4.48 -4.41 -4.05
CA ARG A 20 -4.81 -3.45 -5.10
C ARG A 20 -3.72 -2.38 -5.26
N HIS A 21 -3.20 -1.87 -4.15
CA HIS A 21 -2.08 -0.93 -4.14
C HIS A 21 -0.84 -1.53 -4.82
N GLN A 22 -0.47 -2.79 -4.50
CA GLN A 22 0.67 -3.45 -5.15
C GLN A 22 0.44 -3.67 -6.65
N GLU A 23 -0.76 -4.09 -7.06
CA GLU A 23 -1.09 -4.27 -8.47
C GLU A 23 -0.95 -2.96 -9.26
N LEU A 24 -1.42 -1.84 -8.71
CA LEU A 24 -1.30 -0.52 -9.36
C LEU A 24 0.14 -0.03 -9.43
N VAL A 25 0.92 -0.22 -8.36
CA VAL A 25 2.35 0.16 -8.36
C VAL A 25 3.10 -0.66 -9.42
N ASP A 26 2.86 -1.96 -9.50
CA ASP A 26 3.48 -2.82 -10.52
C ASP A 26 3.06 -2.42 -11.94
N GLN A 27 1.80 -2.03 -12.14
CA GLN A 27 1.31 -1.51 -13.42
C GLN A 27 1.97 -0.18 -13.79
N ALA A 28 2.13 0.73 -12.84
CA ALA A 28 2.80 2.02 -13.06
C ALA A 28 4.28 1.83 -13.44
N GLU A 29 4.99 0.95 -12.75
CA GLU A 29 6.39 0.61 -13.04
C GLU A 29 6.54 -0.03 -14.43
N ALA A 30 5.68 -0.99 -14.76
CA ALA A 30 5.67 -1.65 -16.05
C ALA A 30 5.30 -0.68 -17.18
N TYR A 31 4.34 0.21 -16.95
CA TYR A 31 3.95 1.24 -17.91
C TYR A 31 5.12 2.16 -18.20
N GLY A 32 5.76 2.70 -17.17
CA GLY A 32 6.89 3.62 -17.34
C GLY A 32 8.12 3.00 -18.01
N SER A 33 8.36 1.71 -17.78
CA SER A 33 9.45 0.98 -18.45
C SER A 33 9.14 0.61 -19.90
N GLY A 34 7.85 0.52 -20.27
CA GLY A 34 7.38 -0.02 -21.55
C GLY A 34 6.88 1.00 -22.55
N THR A 35 6.84 2.30 -22.21
CA THR A 35 6.24 3.35 -23.02
C THR A 35 7.19 4.53 -23.23
N THR A 36 7.09 5.19 -24.39
CA THR A 36 7.72 6.50 -24.65
C THR A 36 6.80 7.66 -24.25
N ALA A 37 5.58 7.38 -23.77
CA ALA A 37 4.64 8.41 -23.32
C ALA A 37 5.19 9.23 -22.13
N LEU A 38 6.22 8.73 -21.44
CA LEU A 38 6.93 9.46 -20.40
C LEU A 38 7.98 10.45 -20.90
N ASP A 39 8.23 10.50 -22.22
CA ASP A 39 9.11 11.50 -22.83
C ASP A 39 8.36 12.79 -23.20
N ASP A 40 7.03 12.82 -22.99
CA ASP A 40 6.17 13.98 -23.29
C ASP A 40 6.13 14.97 -22.11
N GLU A 41 5.79 16.23 -22.38
CA GLU A 41 5.69 17.28 -21.36
C GLU A 41 4.57 16.97 -20.33
N ASP A 42 3.57 16.18 -20.75
CA ASP A 42 2.41 15.78 -19.94
C ASP A 42 2.59 14.43 -19.22
N ALA A 43 3.81 13.88 -19.19
CA ALA A 43 4.11 12.56 -18.62
C ALA A 43 3.58 12.38 -17.18
N ASP A 44 3.82 13.38 -16.33
CA ASP A 44 3.40 13.35 -14.92
C ASP A 44 1.87 13.36 -14.78
N GLU A 45 1.15 14.17 -15.57
CA GLU A 45 -0.32 14.21 -15.53
C GLU A 45 -0.93 12.88 -16.02
N ILE A 46 -0.31 12.26 -17.02
CA ILE A 46 -0.71 10.94 -17.51
C ILE A 46 -0.56 9.90 -16.39
N MET A 47 0.59 9.88 -15.71
CA MET A 47 0.86 8.94 -14.62
C MET A 47 -0.06 9.17 -13.41
N ASP A 48 -0.31 10.42 -13.06
CA ASP A 48 -1.24 10.79 -11.99
C ASP A 48 -2.65 10.28 -12.27
N ARG A 49 -3.16 10.54 -13.48
CA ARG A 49 -4.50 10.13 -13.89
C ARG A 49 -4.64 8.62 -13.99
N LEU A 50 -3.63 7.91 -14.51
CA LEU A 50 -3.70 6.48 -14.73
C LEU A 50 -3.47 5.67 -13.45
N PHE A 51 -2.58 6.13 -12.57
CA PHE A 51 -2.10 5.33 -11.45
C PHE A 51 -2.03 6.10 -10.13
N TYR A 52 -1.32 7.24 -10.07
CA TYR A 52 -0.96 7.81 -8.76
C TYR A 52 -2.16 8.33 -7.96
N ASN A 53 -3.20 8.86 -8.60
CA ASN A 53 -4.41 9.27 -7.90
C ASN A 53 -5.05 8.10 -7.12
N GLU A 54 -5.19 6.93 -7.74
CA GLU A 54 -5.76 5.75 -7.08
C GLU A 54 -4.79 5.18 -6.04
N ILE A 55 -3.48 5.13 -6.34
CA ILE A 55 -2.45 4.69 -5.41
C ILE A 55 -2.47 5.53 -4.12
N PHE A 56 -2.52 6.86 -4.25
CA PHE A 56 -2.56 7.77 -3.09
C PHE A 56 -3.85 7.63 -2.31
N GLN A 57 -5.01 7.54 -2.98
CA GLN A 57 -6.28 7.31 -2.31
C GLN A 57 -6.25 6.01 -1.48
N ILE A 58 -5.78 4.91 -2.07
CA ILE A 58 -5.70 3.62 -1.38
C ILE A 58 -4.70 3.68 -0.22
N LYS A 59 -3.56 4.35 -0.41
CA LYS A 59 -2.59 4.57 0.66
C LYS A 59 -3.23 5.28 1.85
N ASP A 60 -3.98 6.35 1.61
CA ASP A 60 -4.66 7.10 2.67
C ASP A 60 -5.68 6.22 3.41
N GLU A 61 -6.48 5.43 2.68
CA GLU A 61 -7.43 4.48 3.27
C GLU A 61 -6.74 3.40 4.14
N ILE A 62 -5.61 2.86 3.67
CA ILE A 62 -4.79 1.89 4.41
C ILE A 62 -4.27 2.54 5.70
N MET A 63 -3.72 3.75 5.63
CA MET A 63 -3.13 4.42 6.80
C MET A 63 -4.20 4.77 7.83
N ALA A 64 -5.36 5.26 7.39
CA ALA A 64 -6.45 5.66 8.26
C ALA A 64 -7.13 4.49 9.02
N THR A 65 -7.04 3.26 8.50
CA THR A 65 -7.72 2.10 9.08
C THR A 65 -6.86 1.44 10.15
N PRO A 66 -7.21 1.41 11.45
CA PRO A 66 -6.37 0.79 12.48
C PRO A 66 -6.15 -0.71 12.24
N CYS A 67 -4.91 -1.16 12.31
CA CYS A 67 -4.57 -2.58 12.19
C CYS A 67 -4.93 -3.34 13.48
N GLN A 68 -5.31 -4.60 13.31
CA GLN A 68 -5.66 -5.55 14.37
C GLN A 68 -4.70 -6.74 14.40
N THR A 69 -3.92 -6.94 13.34
CA THR A 69 -2.98 -8.05 13.22
C THR A 69 -1.60 -7.58 12.77
N PRO A 70 -0.51 -8.31 13.11
CA PRO A 70 0.83 -8.01 12.61
C PRO A 70 0.91 -8.02 11.07
N ARG A 71 0.08 -8.84 10.40
CA ARG A 71 0.02 -8.92 8.94
C ARG A 71 -0.47 -7.62 8.32
N GLU A 72 -1.47 -6.99 8.91
CA GLU A 72 -2.00 -5.68 8.47
C GLU A 72 -0.99 -4.57 8.74
N PHE A 73 -0.36 -4.60 9.91
CA PHE A 73 0.70 -3.63 10.21
C PHE A 73 1.86 -3.75 9.22
N ALA A 74 2.29 -4.97 8.86
CA ALA A 74 3.31 -5.17 7.84
C ALA A 74 2.91 -4.61 6.47
N ALA A 75 1.64 -4.76 6.07
CA ALA A 75 1.13 -4.15 4.84
C ALA A 75 1.23 -2.61 4.90
N LYS A 76 0.86 -1.99 6.02
CA LYS A 76 1.05 -0.54 6.22
C LYS A 76 2.52 -0.14 6.11
N VAL A 77 3.44 -0.87 6.74
CA VAL A 77 4.89 -0.57 6.65
C VAL A 77 5.34 -0.54 5.20
N ILE A 78 4.97 -1.54 4.40
CA ILE A 78 5.37 -1.61 2.97
C ILE A 78 4.82 -0.41 2.19
N VAL A 79 3.56 -0.02 2.42
CA VAL A 79 2.92 1.12 1.75
C VAL A 79 3.55 2.44 2.19
N ALA A 80 3.72 2.65 3.49
CA ALA A 80 4.26 3.89 4.05
C ALA A 80 5.70 4.15 3.61
N THR A 81 6.49 3.07 3.45
CA THR A 81 7.90 3.15 3.05
C THR A 81 8.11 3.12 1.54
N CYS A 82 7.04 3.12 0.72
CA CYS A 82 7.13 2.90 -0.72
C CYS A 82 8.04 1.69 -1.04
N ARG A 83 7.76 0.52 -0.43
CA ARG A 83 8.59 -0.69 -0.55
C ARG A 83 10.04 -0.53 -0.07
N GLY A 84 10.30 0.41 0.83
CA GLY A 84 11.63 0.68 1.41
C GLY A 84 12.40 1.81 0.75
N GLU A 85 11.82 2.47 -0.26
CA GLU A 85 12.44 3.63 -0.94
C GLU A 85 12.40 4.90 -0.09
N VAL A 86 11.42 5.02 0.80
CA VAL A 86 11.28 6.17 1.70
C VAL A 86 11.18 5.74 3.15
N ILE A 87 11.70 6.57 4.03
CA ILE A 87 11.56 6.40 5.47
C ILE A 87 10.56 7.47 5.94
N PRO A 88 9.37 7.07 6.45
CA PRO A 88 8.42 8.01 7.03
C PRO A 88 9.04 8.75 8.22
N ASP A 89 8.51 9.93 8.51
CA ASP A 89 8.91 10.68 9.70
C ASP A 89 8.68 9.81 10.96
N TRP A 90 9.76 9.59 11.71
CA TRP A 90 9.76 8.72 12.89
C TRP A 90 8.90 9.25 14.04
N ASP A 91 8.86 10.57 14.20
CA ASP A 91 8.21 11.24 15.33
C ASP A 91 6.76 11.61 14.99
N GLU A 92 6.50 12.03 13.76
CA GLU A 92 5.20 12.57 13.35
C GLU A 92 4.40 11.64 12.41
N GLY A 93 5.03 10.62 11.84
CA GLY A 93 4.39 9.72 10.88
C GLY A 93 3.30 8.84 11.50
N GLU A 94 2.15 8.75 10.83
CA GLU A 94 1.00 7.95 11.26
C GLU A 94 1.36 6.48 11.54
N LEU A 95 2.25 5.90 10.73
CA LEU A 95 2.77 4.55 10.93
C LEU A 95 3.41 4.36 12.32
N PHE A 96 4.26 5.31 12.72
CA PHE A 96 4.99 5.20 13.98
C PHE A 96 4.14 5.57 15.20
N LYS A 97 3.14 6.45 15.02
CA LYS A 97 2.11 6.67 16.06
C LYS A 97 1.37 5.37 16.37
N GLU A 98 0.92 4.66 15.35
CA GLU A 98 0.25 3.37 15.52
C GLU A 98 1.19 2.30 16.09
N ALA A 99 2.44 2.23 15.62
CA ALA A 99 3.44 1.30 16.17
C ALA A 99 3.62 1.47 17.68
N ARG A 100 3.71 2.71 18.16
CA ARG A 100 3.83 3.02 19.60
C ARG A 100 2.56 2.62 20.36
N ALA A 101 1.37 2.83 19.78
CA ALA A 101 0.12 2.43 20.40
C ALA A 101 -0.04 0.91 20.57
N LEU A 102 0.59 0.10 19.71
CA LEU A 102 0.54 -1.37 19.79
C LEU A 102 1.43 -1.97 20.89
N VAL A 103 2.42 -1.24 21.38
CA VAL A 103 3.43 -1.73 22.34
C VAL A 103 3.43 -1.00 23.68
N ALA A 104 2.58 0.03 23.82
CA ALA A 104 2.38 0.77 25.07
C ALA A 104 1.50 -0.02 26.05
#